data_AF-A0A2G9R731-F1
#
_entry.id   AF-A0A2G9R731-F1
#
_cell.length_a   1.000
_cell.length_b   1.000
_cell.length_c   1.000
_cell.angle_alpha   90.00
_cell.angle_beta   90.00
_cell.angle_gamma   90.00
#
_symmetry.space_group_name_H-M   'P 1'
#
loop_
_entity.id
_entity.type
_entity.pdbx_description
1 polymer ?
#
loop_
_entity_poly.entity_id
_entity_poly.type
_entity_poly.pdbx_seq_one_letter_code
_entity_poly.pdbx_strand_id
1 'polypeptide(L)'
;TGKIFLCLSSSWFCPRPPASACPPPVFIRQAITFDHGGQTYLDTFYPPRKVTYLSWLGEQFLLEDQWDCPMGGSPQLSCILADTLGVRLLLDHKDIPLPPALILNSSHQLDPWEPHNGEAKLTKVVELFQKEGRERRVQQEISAFLTSLKLRGHHKVVVKICWPSPNPSSSPTFYSTHDPSPVSDAVLDILSEYPEGQAVLLEGFITTVPPRRLKPPQPPACIPRKHGDVMG
;
A
#
# COMPACT_ATOMS: atom_id res chain seq x y z
N THR A 1 -1.67 -1.48 -21.44
CA THR A 1 -1.18 -2.42 -20.40
C THR A 1 0.20 -2.00 -19.96
N GLY A 2 0.39 -1.72 -18.66
CA GLY A 2 1.71 -1.47 -18.10
C GLY A 2 2.50 -2.76 -17.96
N LYS A 3 3.83 -2.70 -18.11
CA LYS A 3 4.74 -3.81 -17.83
C LYS A 3 5.67 -3.41 -16.70
N ILE A 4 5.82 -4.29 -15.71
CA ILE A 4 6.79 -4.11 -14.63
C ILE A 4 8.08 -4.79 -15.06
N PHE A 5 9.19 -4.09 -14.89
CA PHE A 5 10.53 -4.52 -15.24
C PHE A 5 11.38 -4.51 -14.00
N LEU A 6 12.05 -5.63 -13.70
CA LEU A 6 13.04 -5.68 -12.63
C LEU A 6 14.42 -5.40 -13.23
N CYS A 7 15.05 -4.32 -12.78
CA CYS A 7 16.38 -3.92 -13.19
C CYS A 7 17.37 -4.21 -12.05
N LEU A 8 18.43 -4.97 -12.34
CA LEU A 8 19.43 -5.35 -11.32
C LEU A 8 20.71 -4.51 -11.40
N SER A 9 20.87 -3.68 -12.43
CA SER A 9 22.09 -2.89 -12.62
C SER A 9 21.78 -1.57 -13.33
N SER A 10 22.41 -0.49 -12.86
CA SER A 10 22.32 0.82 -13.51
C SER A 10 22.85 0.81 -14.95
N SER A 11 23.76 -0.11 -15.28
CA SER A 11 24.30 -0.31 -16.65
C SER A 11 23.25 -0.74 -17.68
N TRP A 12 22.09 -1.23 -17.23
CA TRP A 12 20.99 -1.64 -18.11
C TRP A 12 20.16 -0.44 -18.60
N PHE A 13 20.32 0.72 -17.97
CA PHE A 13 19.77 1.97 -18.45
C PHE A 13 20.65 2.54 -19.57
N CYS A 14 20.00 3.18 -20.53
CA CYS A 14 20.65 3.95 -21.58
C CYS A 14 20.30 5.41 -21.37
N PRO A 15 21.23 6.24 -20.88
CA PRO A 15 21.11 7.68 -21.00
C PRO A 15 21.27 8.00 -22.50
N ARG A 16 20.17 8.06 -23.25
CA ARG A 16 20.26 8.46 -24.66
C ARG A 16 20.68 9.94 -24.74
N PRO A 17 21.47 10.32 -25.76
CA PRO A 17 22.25 11.56 -25.73
C PRO A 17 21.39 12.83 -25.97
N PRO A 18 21.91 14.01 -25.57
CA PRO A 18 21.15 15.23 -25.35
C PRO A 18 20.88 15.99 -26.65
N ALA A 19 19.73 16.67 -26.73
CA ALA A 19 19.55 17.84 -27.60
C ALA A 19 18.31 18.71 -27.33
N SER A 20 17.27 18.26 -26.60
CA SER A 20 16.05 19.10 -26.51
C SER A 20 15.20 19.00 -25.24
N ALA A 21 15.45 18.04 -24.33
CA ALA A 21 14.64 17.86 -23.13
C ALA A 21 15.53 17.91 -21.88
N CYS A 22 15.25 18.88 -21.02
CA CYS A 22 15.78 18.97 -19.66
C CYS A 22 14.57 18.92 -18.72
N PRO A 23 14.46 17.91 -17.83
CA PRO A 23 15.40 16.80 -17.65
C PRO A 23 15.32 15.72 -18.76
N PRO A 24 16.39 14.93 -18.98
CA PRO A 24 16.42 13.87 -19.99
C PRO A 24 15.53 12.66 -19.63
N PRO A 25 14.87 12.02 -20.62
CA PRO A 25 14.12 10.78 -20.38
C PRO A 25 15.04 9.58 -20.13
N VAL A 26 14.59 8.65 -19.29
CA VAL A 26 15.31 7.40 -19.00
C VAL A 26 14.85 6.29 -19.95
N PHE A 27 15.80 5.53 -20.49
CA PHE A 27 15.51 4.33 -21.29
C PHE A 27 16.15 3.09 -20.68
N ILE A 28 15.51 1.94 -20.86
CA ILE A 28 16.02 0.64 -20.44
C ILE A 28 16.27 -0.26 -21.65
N ARG A 29 17.45 -0.89 -21.68
CA ARG A 29 17.86 -1.81 -22.74
C ARG A 29 17.76 -3.27 -22.31
N GLN A 30 17.87 -3.55 -21.02
CA GLN A 30 17.78 -4.89 -20.48
C GLN A 30 16.96 -4.89 -19.19
N ALA A 31 16.11 -5.89 -19.02
CA ALA A 31 15.35 -6.06 -17.80
C ALA A 31 14.91 -7.50 -17.61
N ILE A 32 14.63 -7.86 -16.36
CA ILE A 32 13.89 -9.08 -16.05
C ILE A 32 12.40 -8.80 -16.23
N THR A 33 11.74 -9.61 -17.05
CA THR A 33 10.28 -9.59 -17.29
C THR A 33 9.60 -10.80 -16.65
N PHE A 34 8.29 -10.68 -16.47
CA PHE A 34 7.45 -11.72 -15.87
C PHE A 34 6.32 -12.06 -16.85
N ASP A 35 6.07 -13.35 -17.06
CA ASP A 35 4.86 -13.80 -17.75
C ASP A 35 3.65 -13.83 -16.79
N HIS A 36 2.49 -14.22 -17.31
CA HIS A 36 1.27 -14.36 -16.50
C HIS A 36 1.35 -15.45 -15.43
N GLY A 37 2.30 -16.40 -15.54
CA GLY A 37 2.57 -17.45 -14.56
C GLY A 37 3.64 -17.08 -13.52
N GLY A 38 4.23 -15.89 -13.62
CA GLY A 38 5.31 -15.43 -12.74
C GLY A 38 6.69 -16.00 -13.11
N GLN A 39 6.85 -16.65 -14.27
CA GLN A 39 8.16 -17.05 -14.78
C GLN A 39 8.94 -15.83 -15.23
N THR A 40 10.25 -15.85 -14.99
CA THR A 40 11.15 -14.71 -15.24
C THR A 40 12.03 -14.92 -16.46
N TYR A 41 12.21 -13.86 -17.24
CA TYR A 41 13.07 -13.86 -18.43
C TYR A 41 13.97 -12.63 -18.44
N LEU A 42 15.23 -12.79 -18.86
CA LEU A 42 16.11 -11.65 -19.13
C LEU A 42 15.89 -11.19 -20.58
N ASP A 43 15.18 -10.08 -20.75
CA ASP A 43 14.91 -9.50 -22.05
C ASP A 43 15.91 -8.41 -22.42
N THR A 44 16.21 -8.31 -23.71
CA THR A 44 16.99 -7.21 -24.29
C THR A 44 16.13 -6.48 -25.33
N PHE A 45 16.07 -5.15 -25.24
CA PHE A 45 15.19 -4.31 -26.05
C PHE A 45 15.95 -3.51 -27.10
N TYR A 46 15.54 -3.66 -28.36
CA TYR A 46 15.98 -2.85 -29.49
C TYR A 46 14.76 -2.41 -30.30
N PRO A 47 14.42 -1.10 -30.32
CA PRO A 47 15.08 -0.02 -29.57
C PRO A 47 14.85 -0.12 -28.04
N PRO A 48 15.71 0.51 -27.21
CA PRO A 48 15.48 0.68 -25.77
C PRO A 48 14.10 1.27 -25.47
N ARG A 49 13.46 0.82 -24.38
CA ARG A 49 12.11 1.24 -23.98
C ARG A 49 12.18 2.45 -23.05
N LYS A 50 11.31 3.46 -23.24
CA LYS A 50 11.18 4.60 -22.30
C LYS A 50 10.66 4.10 -20.96
N VAL A 51 11.33 4.50 -19.88
CA VAL A 51 10.88 4.26 -18.51
C VAL A 51 9.88 5.36 -18.14
N THR A 52 8.71 4.96 -17.64
CA THR A 52 7.63 5.89 -17.24
C THR A 52 7.49 6.02 -15.74
N TYR A 53 8.13 5.12 -14.97
CA TYR A 53 8.21 5.11 -13.53
C TYR A 53 9.41 4.25 -13.12
N LEU A 54 10.23 4.70 -12.18
CA LEU A 54 11.43 3.99 -11.74
C LEU A 54 11.43 3.86 -10.22
N SER A 55 11.41 2.65 -9.66
CA SER A 55 11.52 2.42 -8.22
C SER A 55 12.72 1.51 -7.92
N TRP A 56 13.40 1.75 -6.80
CA TRP A 56 14.54 0.93 -6.35
C TRP A 56 14.25 0.25 -5.01
N LEU A 57 14.95 -0.86 -4.78
CA LEU A 57 15.04 -1.53 -3.48
C LEU A 57 16.52 -1.43 -3.06
N GLY A 58 16.87 -0.57 -2.10
CA GLY A 58 18.26 -0.36 -1.65
C GLY A 58 18.65 1.11 -1.47
N GLU A 59 19.95 1.37 -1.27
CA GLU A 59 20.50 2.72 -1.11
C GLU A 59 20.23 3.60 -2.34
N GLN A 60 19.89 4.86 -2.05
CA GLN A 60 19.34 5.83 -3.00
C GLN A 60 20.29 6.05 -4.19
N PHE A 61 19.82 5.71 -5.38
CA PHE A 61 20.47 6.10 -6.63
C PHE A 61 19.73 7.30 -7.23
N LEU A 62 20.34 8.48 -7.10
CA LEU A 62 20.15 9.67 -7.93
C LEU A 62 19.05 10.66 -7.51
N LEU A 63 19.39 11.92 -7.71
CA LEU A 63 18.58 13.11 -7.51
C LEU A 63 17.41 13.13 -8.50
N GLU A 64 16.18 13.25 -7.97
CA GLU A 64 14.93 13.32 -8.75
C GLU A 64 14.92 14.37 -9.86
N ASP A 65 15.67 15.45 -9.68
CA ASP A 65 15.67 16.57 -10.61
C ASP A 65 16.48 16.31 -11.90
N GLN A 66 17.12 15.15 -12.01
CA GLN A 66 17.98 14.82 -13.16
C GLN A 66 17.27 14.09 -14.31
N TRP A 67 16.05 13.60 -14.11
CA TRP A 67 15.39 12.70 -15.08
C TRP A 67 13.92 13.05 -15.34
N ASP A 68 13.47 12.98 -16.60
CA ASP A 68 12.05 13.02 -17.01
C ASP A 68 11.40 11.65 -16.75
N CYS A 69 11.41 11.23 -15.49
CA CYS A 69 10.81 9.98 -15.02
C CYS A 69 10.48 10.09 -13.53
N PRO A 70 9.21 9.93 -13.12
CA PRO A 70 8.86 9.83 -11.71
C PRO A 70 9.63 8.69 -11.03
N MET A 71 10.21 8.97 -9.86
CA MET A 71 11.01 8.01 -9.09
C MET A 71 10.26 7.52 -7.84
N GLY A 72 10.33 6.22 -7.58
CA GLY A 72 9.89 5.56 -6.37
C GLY A 72 10.87 5.86 -5.25
N GLY A 73 10.38 6.51 -4.19
CA GLY A 73 11.21 6.96 -3.08
C GLY A 73 11.45 8.46 -3.03
N SER A 74 10.83 9.25 -3.93
CA SER A 74 10.95 10.70 -3.84
C SER A 74 10.33 11.29 -2.57
N PRO A 75 10.82 12.39 -1.98
CA PRO A 75 10.17 13.04 -0.86
C PRO A 75 8.70 13.35 -1.15
N GLN A 76 8.39 13.85 -2.35
CA GLN A 76 7.02 14.19 -2.75
C GLN A 76 6.15 12.93 -2.86
N LEU A 77 6.64 11.87 -3.51
CA LEU A 77 5.89 10.62 -3.59
C LEU A 77 5.78 9.95 -2.21
N SER A 78 6.82 10.03 -1.39
CA SER A 78 6.82 9.48 -0.02
C SER A 78 5.80 10.21 0.85
N CYS A 79 5.69 11.53 0.73
CA CYS A 79 4.64 12.32 1.37
C CYS A 79 3.25 11.89 0.88
N ILE A 80 3.05 11.73 -0.43
CA ILE A 80 1.77 11.26 -0.99
C ILE A 80 1.43 9.86 -0.49
N LEU A 81 2.38 8.93 -0.51
CA LEU A 81 2.16 7.54 -0.08
C LEU A 81 2.01 7.40 1.44
N ALA A 82 2.58 8.33 2.22
CA ALA A 82 2.36 8.41 3.66
C ALA A 82 0.96 8.95 4.01
N ASP A 83 0.35 9.74 3.13
CA ASP A 83 -1.04 10.20 3.27
C ASP A 83 -2.03 9.06 3.03
N THR A 84 -2.27 8.28 4.09
CA THR A 84 -3.16 7.12 4.07
C THR A 84 -4.58 7.49 3.64
N LEU A 85 -5.10 8.66 4.04
CA LEU A 85 -6.46 9.09 3.69
C LEU A 85 -6.53 9.53 2.24
N GLY A 86 -5.56 10.34 1.80
CA GLY A 86 -5.48 10.80 0.42
C GLY A 86 -5.35 9.67 -0.57
N VAL A 87 -4.44 8.73 -0.32
CA VAL A 87 -4.29 7.52 -1.13
C VAL A 87 -5.58 6.72 -1.15
N ARG A 88 -6.24 6.56 0.00
CA ARG A 88 -7.51 5.84 0.11
C ARG A 88 -8.59 6.48 -0.76
N LEU A 89 -8.78 7.81 -0.66
CA LEU A 89 -9.77 8.56 -1.43
C LEU A 89 -9.45 8.57 -2.93
N LEU A 90 -8.17 8.70 -3.30
CA LEU A 90 -7.72 8.61 -4.69
C LEU A 90 -8.06 7.25 -5.31
N LEU A 91 -7.76 6.16 -4.60
CA LEU A 91 -8.02 4.80 -5.10
C LEU A 91 -9.51 4.52 -5.26
N ASP A 92 -10.34 4.95 -4.30
CA ASP A 92 -11.80 4.80 -4.38
C ASP A 92 -12.41 5.71 -5.47
N HIS A 93 -11.84 6.90 -5.69
CA HIS A 93 -12.22 7.77 -6.81
C HIS A 93 -11.91 7.12 -8.17
N LYS A 94 -10.82 6.35 -8.28
CA LYS A 94 -10.43 5.60 -9.48
C LYS A 94 -11.11 4.22 -9.60
N ASP A 95 -12.11 3.93 -8.75
CA ASP A 95 -12.86 2.68 -8.73
C ASP A 95 -11.96 1.43 -8.63
N ILE A 96 -10.82 1.57 -7.94
CA ILE A 96 -9.95 0.45 -7.61
C ILE A 96 -10.65 -0.39 -6.53
N PRO A 97 -10.70 -1.72 -6.64
CA PRO A 97 -11.26 -2.57 -5.59
C PRO A 97 -10.54 -2.38 -4.25
N LEU A 98 -11.30 -2.01 -3.22
CA LEU A 98 -10.80 -1.74 -1.87
C LEU A 98 -11.69 -2.46 -0.83
N PRO A 99 -11.17 -2.76 0.37
CA PRO A 99 -12.04 -3.13 1.49
C PRO A 99 -12.99 -1.97 1.83
N PRO A 100 -14.23 -2.19 2.26
CA PRO A 100 -15.11 -1.12 2.73
C PRO A 100 -14.44 -0.29 3.83
N ALA A 101 -14.66 1.02 3.84
CA ALA A 101 -14.05 1.91 4.83
C ALA A 101 -14.96 3.05 5.31
N LEU A 102 -14.70 3.48 6.55
CA LEU A 102 -15.27 4.66 7.18
C LEU A 102 -14.14 5.56 7.65
N ILE A 103 -14.13 6.82 7.19
CA ILE A 103 -13.21 7.86 7.65
C ILE A 103 -13.99 8.80 8.57
N LEU A 104 -13.53 8.92 9.82
CA LEU A 104 -14.03 9.86 10.81
C LEU A 104 -13.07 11.04 10.87
N ASN A 105 -13.40 12.11 10.16
CA ASN A 105 -12.56 13.30 9.99
C ASN A 105 -12.93 14.37 11.02
N SER A 106 -12.08 14.62 12.00
CA SER A 106 -12.34 15.62 13.06
C SER A 106 -11.67 16.98 12.80
N SER A 107 -10.74 17.07 11.85
CA SER A 107 -9.88 18.27 11.73
C SER A 107 -9.20 18.48 10.38
N HIS A 108 -9.29 17.57 9.41
CA HIS A 108 -8.44 17.65 8.23
C HIS A 108 -9.12 18.36 7.06
N GLN A 109 -8.38 19.30 6.47
CA GLN A 109 -8.66 19.82 5.14
C GLN A 109 -8.27 18.70 4.15
N LEU A 110 -9.24 17.93 3.68
CA LEU A 110 -8.97 16.79 2.78
C LEU A 110 -8.39 17.25 1.43
N ASP A 111 -8.34 18.55 1.14
CA ASP A 111 -7.72 19.13 -0.05
C ASP A 111 -6.31 18.57 -0.31
N PRO A 112 -6.02 18.07 -1.52
CA PRO A 112 -6.81 18.16 -2.76
C PRO A 112 -7.85 17.03 -2.98
N TRP A 113 -8.06 16.16 -1.99
CA TRP A 113 -8.90 14.97 -2.09
C TRP A 113 -10.36 15.27 -1.72
N GLU A 114 -11.19 15.55 -2.72
CA GLU A 114 -12.61 15.72 -2.49
C GLU A 114 -13.26 14.38 -2.06
N PRO A 115 -13.92 14.33 -0.88
CA PRO A 115 -14.64 13.15 -0.46
C PRO A 115 -15.88 12.96 -1.33
N HIS A 116 -15.93 11.85 -2.07
CA HIS A 116 -17.08 11.50 -2.88
C HIS A 116 -17.94 10.48 -2.12
N ASN A 117 -18.84 10.97 -1.28
CA ASN A 117 -19.81 10.11 -0.62
C ASN A 117 -20.90 9.70 -1.63
N GLY A 118 -21.03 8.40 -1.89
CA GLY A 118 -22.09 7.85 -2.74
C GLY A 118 -22.37 6.40 -2.42
N GLU A 119 -23.57 5.91 -2.74
CA GLU A 119 -23.93 4.51 -2.47
C GLU A 119 -22.99 3.52 -3.15
N ALA A 120 -22.49 3.85 -4.35
CA ALA A 120 -21.54 3.05 -5.11
C ALA A 120 -20.11 3.07 -4.55
N LYS A 121 -19.74 4.04 -3.73
CA LYS A 121 -18.36 4.21 -3.23
C LYS A 121 -18.07 3.34 -2.03
N LEU A 122 -16.85 2.81 -1.92
CA LEU A 122 -16.49 1.87 -0.85
C LEU A 122 -16.07 2.57 0.42
N THR A 123 -15.69 3.84 0.33
CA THR A 123 -15.28 4.70 1.44
C THR A 123 -16.39 5.69 1.76
N LYS A 124 -16.80 5.76 3.02
CA LYS A 124 -17.66 6.81 3.55
C LYS A 124 -16.82 7.77 4.38
N VAL A 125 -16.93 9.06 4.11
CA VAL A 125 -16.30 10.11 4.93
C VAL A 125 -17.35 10.80 5.79
N VAL A 126 -17.08 10.90 7.09
CA VAL A 126 -17.94 11.55 8.08
C VAL A 126 -17.15 12.66 8.75
N GLU A 127 -17.66 13.88 8.64
CA GLU A 127 -17.09 15.06 9.27
C GLU A 127 -17.58 15.22 10.72
N LEU A 128 -16.64 15.46 11.63
CA LEU A 128 -16.85 15.56 13.09
C LEU A 128 -16.42 16.93 13.64
N PHE A 129 -16.57 17.99 12.83
CA PHE A 129 -16.13 19.35 13.18
C PHE A 129 -16.79 19.90 14.45
N GLN A 130 -18.05 19.54 14.71
CA GLN A 130 -18.76 19.93 15.93
C GLN A 130 -18.34 19.03 17.11
N LYS A 131 -18.12 19.64 18.28
CA LYS A 131 -17.79 18.91 19.51
C LYS A 131 -19.06 18.38 20.17
N GLU A 132 -20.14 19.16 20.13
CA GLU A 132 -21.44 18.81 20.68
C GLU A 132 -22.04 17.62 19.92
N GLY A 133 -22.38 16.55 20.64
CA GLY A 133 -22.98 15.35 20.05
C GLY A 133 -22.01 14.50 19.21
N ARG A 134 -20.71 14.83 19.19
CA ARG A 134 -19.67 14.07 18.47
C ARG A 134 -19.69 12.59 18.83
N GLU A 135 -19.75 12.27 20.12
CA GLU A 135 -19.75 10.88 20.61
C GLU A 135 -20.91 10.08 20.03
N ARG A 136 -22.12 10.64 20.12
CA ARG A 136 -23.33 10.02 19.58
C ARG A 136 -23.22 9.81 18.07
N ARG A 137 -22.67 10.78 17.35
CA ARG A 137 -22.46 10.68 15.90
C ARG A 137 -21.45 9.59 15.55
N VAL A 138 -20.33 9.51 16.26
CA VAL A 138 -19.33 8.45 16.10
C VAL A 138 -19.95 7.08 16.30
N GLN A 139 -20.68 6.87 17.39
CA GLN A 139 -21.35 5.61 17.70
C GLN A 139 -22.38 5.22 16.62
N GLN A 140 -23.19 6.18 16.16
CA GLN A 140 -24.18 5.96 15.10
C GLN A 140 -23.50 5.54 13.78
N GLU A 141 -22.44 6.23 13.40
CA GLU A 141 -21.75 6.00 12.13
C GLU A 141 -20.97 4.69 12.12
N ILE A 142 -20.32 4.35 13.24
CA ILE A 142 -19.66 3.05 13.42
C ILE A 142 -20.70 1.93 13.38
N SER A 143 -21.81 2.07 14.10
CA SER A 143 -22.88 1.05 14.10
C SER A 143 -23.47 0.85 12.71
N ALA A 144 -23.72 1.94 11.97
CA ALA A 144 -24.21 1.88 10.59
C ALA A 144 -23.19 1.24 9.65
N PHE A 145 -21.90 1.53 9.82
CA PHE A 145 -20.83 0.96 9.00
C PHE A 145 -20.67 -0.55 9.25
N LEU A 146 -20.64 -0.99 10.51
CA LEU A 146 -20.47 -2.40 10.87
C LEU A 146 -21.66 -3.27 10.46
N THR A 147 -22.86 -2.70 10.44
CA THR A 147 -24.07 -3.40 9.98
C THR A 147 -24.30 -3.28 8.46
N SER A 148 -23.48 -2.50 7.76
CA SER A 148 -23.67 -2.25 6.33
C SER A 148 -23.47 -3.52 5.50
N LEU A 149 -24.22 -3.60 4.38
CA LEU A 149 -24.08 -4.70 3.42
C LEU A 149 -22.67 -4.78 2.84
N LYS A 150 -21.98 -3.64 2.71
CA LYS A 150 -20.62 -3.55 2.17
C LYS A 150 -19.63 -4.35 3.01
N LEU A 151 -19.83 -4.38 4.33
CA LEU A 151 -18.95 -5.06 5.27
C LEU A 151 -19.22 -6.55 5.42
N ARG A 152 -20.27 -7.09 4.78
CA ARG A 152 -20.55 -8.54 4.80
C ARG A 152 -19.35 -9.33 4.31
N GLY A 153 -19.00 -10.38 5.05
CA GLY A 153 -17.81 -11.21 4.78
C GLY A 153 -16.54 -10.75 5.52
N HIS A 154 -16.56 -9.59 6.16
CA HIS A 154 -15.47 -9.15 7.05
C HIS A 154 -15.85 -9.44 8.50
N HIS A 155 -15.04 -10.23 9.20
CA HIS A 155 -15.24 -10.56 10.61
C HIS A 155 -14.54 -9.59 11.57
N LYS A 156 -13.64 -8.77 11.03
CA LYS A 156 -12.90 -7.76 11.77
C LYS A 156 -12.84 -6.46 11.00
N VAL A 157 -12.70 -5.37 11.75
CA VAL A 157 -12.26 -4.08 11.23
C VAL A 157 -10.90 -3.73 11.80
N VAL A 158 -10.14 -2.99 11.00
CA VAL A 158 -8.87 -2.38 11.38
C VAL A 158 -9.15 -0.92 11.68
N VAL A 159 -8.70 -0.43 12.83
CA VAL A 159 -8.75 0.98 13.20
C VAL A 159 -7.34 1.55 13.08
N LYS A 160 -7.20 2.64 12.34
CA LYS A 160 -5.94 3.32 12.05
C LYS A 160 -6.05 4.79 12.40
N ILE A 161 -5.03 5.32 13.06
CA ILE A 161 -4.83 6.75 13.22
C ILE A 161 -4.20 7.27 11.93
N CYS A 162 -4.82 8.28 11.32
CA CYS A 162 -4.30 8.91 10.13
C CYS A 162 -3.92 10.35 10.43
N TRP A 163 -2.63 10.66 10.30
CA TRP A 163 -2.06 11.98 10.49
C TRP A 163 -1.20 12.38 9.29
N PRO A 164 -1.07 13.68 8.98
CA PRO A 164 -0.11 14.17 8.01
C PRO A 164 1.30 14.22 8.62
N SER A 165 1.77 13.10 9.20
CA SER A 165 3.11 13.02 9.81
C SER A 165 3.96 11.95 9.12
N PRO A 166 5.23 12.23 8.82
CA PRO A 166 6.16 11.26 8.25
C PRO A 166 6.56 10.16 9.25
N ASN A 167 6.18 10.29 10.53
CA ASN A 167 6.42 9.25 11.52
C ASN A 167 5.41 8.10 11.36
N PRO A 168 5.87 6.84 11.50
CA PRO A 168 4.99 5.69 11.38
C PRO A 168 3.82 5.84 12.35
N SER A 169 2.60 5.67 11.83
CA SER A 169 1.40 5.66 12.65
C SER A 169 1.55 4.61 13.76
N SER A 170 0.83 4.79 14.85
CA SER A 170 0.63 3.73 15.84
C SER A 170 0.22 2.43 15.16
N SER A 171 0.59 1.30 15.77
CA SER A 171 0.23 -0.02 15.23
C SER A 171 -1.30 -0.11 15.09
N PRO A 172 -1.81 -0.60 13.96
CA PRO A 172 -3.24 -0.73 13.77
C PRO A 172 -3.85 -1.65 14.82
N THR A 173 -5.04 -1.30 15.30
CA THR A 173 -5.82 -2.12 16.23
C THR A 173 -6.94 -2.84 15.48
N PHE A 174 -7.36 -3.99 16.00
CA PHE A 174 -8.29 -4.89 15.32
C PHE A 174 -9.45 -5.23 16.24
N TYR A 175 -10.67 -5.12 15.71
CA TYR A 175 -11.89 -5.35 16.48
C TYR A 175 -12.84 -6.25 15.70
N SER A 176 -13.70 -6.96 16.44
CA SER A 176 -14.79 -7.74 15.86
C SER A 176 -15.81 -6.82 15.18
N THR A 177 -16.40 -7.28 14.08
CA THR A 177 -17.51 -6.56 13.43
C THR A 177 -18.87 -6.81 14.09
N HIS A 178 -18.94 -7.77 15.02
CA HIS A 178 -20.17 -8.18 15.68
C HIS A 178 -20.58 -7.26 16.84
N ASP A 179 -19.66 -6.47 17.37
CA ASP A 179 -19.89 -5.58 18.52
C ASP A 179 -19.35 -4.18 18.21
N PRO A 180 -20.22 -3.16 18.07
CA PRO A 180 -19.80 -1.80 17.80
C PRO A 180 -19.17 -1.09 19.01
N SER A 181 -19.39 -1.57 20.23
CA SER A 181 -19.01 -0.85 21.45
C SER A 181 -17.49 -0.72 21.60
N PRO A 182 -16.69 -1.81 21.52
CA PRO A 182 -15.23 -1.72 21.61
C PRO A 182 -14.59 -0.89 20.49
N VAL A 183 -15.23 -0.89 19.31
CA VAL A 183 -14.78 -0.08 18.17
C VAL A 183 -15.03 1.39 18.46
N SER A 184 -16.21 1.72 18.97
CA SER A 184 -16.61 3.09 19.30
C SER A 184 -15.75 3.65 20.41
N ASP A 185 -15.54 2.89 21.49
CA ASP A 185 -14.71 3.29 22.63
C ASP A 185 -13.29 3.60 22.16
N ALA A 186 -12.67 2.70 21.39
CA ALA A 186 -11.32 2.91 20.87
C ALA A 186 -11.20 4.15 19.97
N VAL A 187 -12.21 4.40 19.13
CA VAL A 187 -12.23 5.58 18.26
C VAL A 187 -12.40 6.86 19.09
N LEU A 188 -13.26 6.84 20.11
CA LEU A 188 -13.46 7.99 21.00
C LEU A 188 -12.21 8.27 21.82
N ASP A 189 -11.53 7.24 22.32
CA ASP A 189 -10.24 7.35 23.00
C ASP A 189 -9.22 8.06 22.10
N ILE A 190 -9.06 7.58 20.85
CA ILE A 190 -8.18 8.21 19.85
C ILE A 190 -8.56 9.68 19.62
N LEU A 191 -9.86 9.97 19.42
CA LEU A 191 -10.33 11.33 19.17
C LEU A 191 -10.19 12.26 20.40
N SER A 192 -10.10 11.71 21.60
CA SER A 192 -9.92 12.45 22.85
C SER A 192 -8.44 12.73 23.15
N GLU A 193 -7.56 11.75 22.89
CA GLU A 193 -6.12 11.84 23.13
C GLU A 193 -5.42 12.69 22.06
N TYR A 194 -5.96 12.72 20.84
CA TYR A 194 -5.33 13.38 19.68
C TYR A 194 -6.23 14.45 19.04
N PRO A 195 -6.45 15.60 19.70
CA PRO A 195 -7.53 16.52 19.37
C PRO A 195 -7.35 17.40 18.12
N GLU A 196 -6.15 17.48 17.50
CA GLU A 196 -5.90 18.37 16.35
C GLU A 196 -5.24 17.66 15.17
N GLY A 197 -5.81 17.85 13.97
CA GLY A 197 -5.23 17.46 12.68
C GLY A 197 -5.40 16.01 12.24
N GLN A 198 -6.11 15.18 13.01
CA GLN A 198 -6.15 13.73 12.76
C GLN A 198 -7.51 13.25 12.26
N ALA A 199 -7.50 12.14 11.53
CA ALA A 199 -8.70 11.38 11.23
C ALA A 199 -8.51 9.92 11.65
N VAL A 200 -9.62 9.24 11.86
CA VAL A 200 -9.62 7.79 12.14
C VAL A 200 -10.16 7.05 10.94
N LEU A 201 -9.40 6.08 10.45
CA LEU A 201 -9.79 5.22 9.33
C LEU A 201 -10.15 3.84 9.87
N LEU A 202 -11.37 3.41 9.59
CA LEU A 202 -11.86 2.05 9.83
C LEU A 202 -11.95 1.34 8.50
N GLU A 203 -11.34 0.15 8.38
CA GLU A 203 -11.39 -0.66 7.16
C GLU A 203 -11.78 -2.10 7.46
N GLY A 204 -12.54 -2.72 6.56
CA GLY A 204 -12.76 -4.17 6.60
C GLY A 204 -11.44 -4.92 6.53
N PHE A 205 -11.20 -5.82 7.49
CA PHE A 205 -9.97 -6.61 7.52
C PHE A 205 -10.03 -7.77 6.52
N ILE A 206 -9.11 -7.78 5.56
CA ILE A 206 -8.90 -8.91 4.65
C ILE A 206 -8.00 -9.92 5.36
N THR A 207 -8.53 -11.12 5.59
CA THR A 207 -7.74 -12.21 6.18
C THR A 207 -6.67 -12.64 5.20
N THR A 208 -5.41 -12.46 5.55
CA THR A 208 -4.29 -12.94 4.74
C THR A 208 -4.05 -14.42 4.97
N VAL A 209 -3.75 -15.14 3.90
CA VAL A 209 -3.31 -16.55 4.01
C VAL A 209 -1.94 -16.54 4.69
N PRO A 210 -1.74 -17.29 5.78
CA PRO A 210 -0.43 -17.36 6.40
C PRO A 210 0.59 -17.90 5.38
N PRO A 211 1.85 -17.42 5.40
CA PRO A 211 2.86 -17.91 4.49
C PRO A 211 2.95 -19.43 4.63
N ARG A 212 2.78 -20.15 3.52
CA ARG A 212 2.97 -21.60 3.51
C ARG A 212 4.39 -21.87 3.99
N ARG A 213 4.53 -22.49 5.16
CA ARG A 213 5.83 -23.01 5.59
C ARG A 213 6.22 -24.10 4.61
N LEU A 214 7.09 -23.74 3.66
CA LEU A 214 7.74 -24.73 2.79
C LEU A 214 8.58 -25.60 3.71
N LYS A 215 8.34 -26.91 3.70
CA LYS A 215 9.23 -27.85 4.36
C LYS A 215 10.60 -27.69 3.69
N PRO A 216 11.70 -27.59 4.47
CA PRO A 216 13.03 -27.62 3.90
C PRO A 216 13.14 -28.84 2.97
N PRO A 217 13.81 -28.72 1.80
CA PRO A 217 14.07 -29.87 0.97
C PRO A 217 14.78 -30.92 1.83
N GLN A 218 14.27 -32.16 1.83
CA GLN A 218 14.93 -33.23 2.56
C GLN A 218 16.35 -33.38 2.01
N PRO A 219 17.37 -33.49 2.88
CA PRO A 219 18.70 -33.78 2.42
C PRO A 219 18.67 -35.07 1.61
N PRO A 220 19.43 -35.13 0.50
CA PRO A 220 19.50 -36.35 -0.31
C PRO A 220 19.91 -37.52 0.59
N ALA A 221 19.29 -38.68 0.38
CA ALA A 221 19.61 -39.87 1.15
C ALA A 221 21.12 -40.14 1.07
N CYS A 222 21.80 -40.12 2.23
CA CYS A 222 23.18 -40.57 2.31
C CYS A 222 23.21 -42.04 1.91
N ILE A 223 23.66 -42.33 0.70
CA ILE A 223 23.97 -43.69 0.27
C ILE A 223 25.14 -44.14 1.15
N PRO A 224 24.98 -45.17 2.01
CA PRO A 224 26.09 -45.66 2.82
C PRO A 224 27.18 -46.16 1.87
N ARG A 225 28.39 -45.61 1.99
CA ARG A 225 29.57 -46.15 1.33
C ARG A 225 29.77 -47.57 1.85
N LYS A 226 29.56 -48.57 1.00
CA LYS A 226 29.97 -49.95 1.29
C LYS A 226 31.45 -49.93 1.65
N HIS A 227 31.76 -50.23 2.91
CA HIS A 227 33.10 -50.64 3.32
C HIS A 227 33.26 -52.12 2.98
N GLY A 228 34.39 -52.45 2.34
CA GLY A 228 34.77 -53.80 1.87
C GLY A 228 34.67 -53.90 0.35
N ASP A 229 35.72 -54.19 -0.41
CA ASP A 229 36.81 -55.12 -0.10
C ASP A 229 38.21 -54.58 -0.43
N VAL A 230 39.09 -54.62 0.56
CA VAL A 230 40.52 -54.89 0.35
C VAL A 230 40.63 -56.40 0.33
N MET A 231 41.05 -57.00 -0.79
CA MET A 231 41.79 -58.26 -0.89
C MET A 231 42.08 -58.53 -2.37
N GLY A 232 43.37 -58.57 -2.72
CA GLY A 232 43.87 -58.86 -4.06
C GLY A 232 45.19 -58.15 -4.32
#